data_AF-A0A3P0M539-F1
#
_entry.id   AF-A0A3P0M539-F1
#
_cell.length_a   1.000
_cell.length_b   1.000
_cell.length_c   1.000
_cell.angle_alpha   90.00
_cell.angle_beta   90.00
_cell.angle_gamma   90.00
#
_symmetry.space_group_name_H-M   'P 1'
#
loop_
_entity.id
_entity.type
_entity.pdbx_description
1 polymer ?
#
loop_
_entity_poly.entity_id
_entity_poly.type
_entity_poly.pdbx_seq_one_letter_code
_entity_poly.pdbx_strand_id
1 'polypeptide(L)' 'MTILVIAECDAPKEAPLGGNASIKAATLNTVAAAAKIGGDIHVLV' A
#
# COMPACT_ATOMS: atom_id res chain seq x y z
N MET A 1 11.60 -13.74 -8.33
CA MET A 1 10.43 -13.04 -8.93
C MET A 1 10.01 -11.99 -7.94
N THR A 2 9.83 -10.74 -8.39
CA THR A 2 9.58 -9.60 -7.50
C THR A 2 8.23 -8.99 -7.84
N ILE A 3 7.44 -8.66 -6.81
CA ILE A 3 6.12 -8.05 -6.94
C ILE A 3 6.17 -6.67 -6.29
N LEU A 4 5.78 -5.65 -7.06
CA LEU A 4 5.59 -4.29 -6.56
C LEU A 4 4.09 -4.05 -6.32
N VAL A 5 3.72 -3.77 -5.07
CA VAL A 5 2.38 -3.32 -4.69
C VAL A 5 2.43 -1.80 -4.48
N ILE A 6 1.56 -1.08 -5.17
CA ILE A 6 1.36 0.36 -4.95
C ILE A 6 0.24 0.52 -3.94
N ALA A 7 0.51 1.19 -2.82
CA ALA A 7 -0.48 1.41 -1.79
C ALA A 7 -1.53 2.42 -2.27
N GLU A 8 -2.79 2.07 -2.04
CA GLU A 8 -3.86 3.04 -2.01
C GLU A 8 -3.93 3.67 -0.62
N CYS A 9 -3.94 5.00 -0.56
CA CYS A 9 -4.06 5.77 0.67
C CYS A 9 -5.19 6.81 0.55
N ASP A 10 -5.72 7.23 1.69
CA ASP A 10 -6.66 8.35 1.74
C ASP A 10 -5.95 9.65 1.36
N ALA A 11 -6.66 10.53 0.65
CA ALA A 11 -6.16 11.87 0.39
C ALA A 11 -5.89 12.58 1.74
N PRO A 12 -4.75 13.29 1.88
CA PRO A 12 -4.47 14.04 3.09
C PRO A 12 -5.60 15.04 3.34
N LYS A 13 -6.35 14.87 4.43
CA LYS A 13 -7.34 15.86 4.90
C LYS A 13 -6.60 17.08 5.40
N GLU A 14 -6.44 18.09 4.53
CA GLU A 14 -6.06 19.47 4.85
C GLU A 14 -5.02 19.65 5.98
N ALA A 15 -4.02 18.77 6.05
CA ALA A 15 -2.91 18.93 6.96
C ALA A 15 -1.80 19.66 6.20
N PRO A 16 -1.31 20.80 6.70
CA PRO A 16 -0.21 21.51 6.06
C PRO A 16 1.02 20.60 6.14
N LEU A 17 1.35 19.95 5.02
CA LEU A 17 2.58 19.19 4.80
C LEU A 17 2.99 18.28 5.99
N GLY A 18 2.19 17.25 6.28
CA GLY A 18 2.58 16.28 7.32
C GLY A 18 1.50 15.37 7.88
N GLY A 19 0.28 15.38 7.34
CA GLY A 19 -0.74 14.41 7.75
C GLY A 19 -0.40 13.01 7.25
N ASN A 20 -0.37 12.02 8.15
CA ASN A 20 -0.22 10.63 7.77
C ASN A 20 -1.45 10.22 6.94
N ALA A 21 -1.25 9.97 5.64
CA ALA A 21 -2.28 9.38 4.80
C ALA A 21 -2.56 7.95 5.30
N SER A 22 -3.82 7.66 5.61
CA SER A 22 -4.22 6.32 6.05
C SER A 22 -4.16 5.35 4.87
N ILE A 23 -3.42 4.26 5.01
CA ILE A 23 -3.41 3.18 4.02
C ILE A 23 -4.78 2.50 4.02
N LYS A 24 -5.37 2.33 2.86
CA LYS A 24 -6.66 1.65 2.74
C LYS A 24 -6.51 0.15 2.89
N ALA A 25 -7.57 -0.50 3.39
CA ALA A 25 -7.62 -1.95 3.56
C ALA A 25 -7.40 -2.71 2.22
N ALA A 26 -7.74 -2.10 1.08
CA ALA A 26 -7.49 -2.65 -0.25
C ALA A 26 -5.98 -2.94 -0.50
N THR A 27 -5.09 -2.12 0.05
CA THR A 27 -3.63 -2.34 -0.01
C THR A 27 -3.23 -3.63 0.70
N LEU A 28 -3.78 -3.88 1.90
CA LEU A 28 -3.47 -5.09 2.67
C LEU A 28 -3.99 -6.36 1.97
N ASN A 29 -5.18 -6.29 1.37
CA ASN A 29 -5.72 -7.38 0.56
C ASN A 29 -4.85 -7.67 -0.66
N THR A 30 -4.31 -6.63 -1.29
CA THR A 30 -3.40 -6.75 -2.44
C THR A 30 -2.08 -7.40 -2.03
N VAL A 31 -1.51 -7.04 -0.88
CA VAL A 31 -0.31 -7.71 -0.33
C VAL A 31 -0.61 -9.18 -0.03
N ALA A 32 -1.75 -9.49 0.58
CA ALA A 32 -2.15 -10.87 0.86
C ALA A 32 -2.36 -11.70 -0.43
N ALA A 33 -2.85 -11.08 -1.49
CA ALA A 33 -2.95 -11.71 -2.81
C ALA A 33 -1.56 -11.94 -3.43
N ALA A 34 -0.67 -10.94 -3.38
CA ALA A 34 0.71 -11.06 -3.86
C ALA A 34 1.49 -12.17 -3.14
N ALA A 35 1.25 -12.35 -1.82
CA ALA A 35 1.86 -13.44 -1.05
C ALA A 35 1.46 -14.82 -1.56
N LYS A 36 0.26 -14.98 -2.14
CA LYS A 36 -0.18 -16.25 -2.75
C LYS A 36 0.48 -16.52 -4.11
N ILE A 37 0.95 -15.49 -4.81
CA ILE A 37 1.68 -15.63 -6.08
C ILE A 37 3.13 -16.11 -5.80
N GLY A 38 3.68 -15.73 -4.65
CA GLY A 38 5.05 -16.06 -4.25
C GLY A 38 6.10 -15.11 -4.85
N GLY A 39 7.27 -15.05 -4.22
CA GLY A 39 8.33 -14.09 -4.53
C GLY A 39 8.45 -12.96 -3.51
N ASP A 40 9.37 -12.04 -3.75
CA ASP A 40 9.64 -10.91 -2.86
C ASP A 40 8.63 -9.78 -3.11
N ILE A 41 8.02 -9.27 -2.04
CA ILE A 41 6.99 -8.22 -2.11
C ILE A 41 7.59 -6.91 -1.61
N HIS A 42 7.56 -5.89 -2.48
CA HIS A 42 7.86 -4.51 -2.12
C HIS A 42 6.57 -3.70 -2.14
N VAL A 43 6.32 -2.92 -1.10
CA VAL A 43 5.16 -2.03 -1.02
C VAL A 43 5.63 -0.58 -1.09
N LEU A 44 5.15 0.16 -2.10
CA LEU A 44 5.33 1.60 -2.18
C LEU A 44 4.15 2.27 -1.48
N VAL A 45 4.42 2.99 -0.39
CA VAL A 45 3.43 3.67 0.47
C VAL A 45 3.45 5.19 0.32
#